data_AF-A0A397FQW4-F1
#
_entry.id   AF-A0A397FQW4-F1
#
_cell.length_a   1.000
_cell.length_b   1.000
_cell.length_c   1.000
_cell.angle_alpha   90.00
_cell.angle_beta   90.00
_cell.angle_gamma   90.00
#
_symmetry.space_group_name_H-M   'P 1'
#
loop_
_entity.id
_entity.type
_entity.pdbx_description
1 polymer ?
#
loop_
_entity_poly.entity_id
_entity_poly.type
_entity_poly.pdbx_seq_one_letter_code
_entity_poly.pdbx_strand_id
1 'polypeptide(L)'
;MNRVIRMRLWQYPHVKATEFPEGYQLSWIVFKLINKRERVLFDNHVGKPPHYHDNEKEVFFTWKSLLETEKCFSKWFIKNLVILIMSSYE
;
A
#
# COMPACT_ATOMS: atom_id res chain seq x y z
N MET A 1 -16.58 -11.06 4.08
CA MET A 1 -16.72 -9.83 3.26
C MET A 1 -15.50 -9.70 2.37
N ASN A 2 -15.67 -9.61 1.04
CA ASN A 2 -14.56 -9.68 0.07
C ASN A 2 -14.04 -8.29 -0.28
N ARG A 3 -12.87 -7.90 0.26
CA ARG A 3 -12.09 -6.76 -0.26
C ARG A 3 -11.17 -7.25 -1.36
N VAL A 4 -10.98 -6.43 -2.39
CA VAL A 4 -10.03 -6.72 -3.48
C VAL A 4 -8.75 -5.95 -3.20
N ILE A 5 -7.67 -6.69 -2.94
CA ILE A 5 -6.31 -6.16 -2.91
C ILE A 5 -5.73 -6.33 -4.31
N ARG A 6 -5.03 -5.31 -4.81
CA ARG A 6 -4.18 -5.44 -6.00
C ARG A 6 -2.78 -5.00 -5.63
N MET A 7 -1.82 -5.91 -5.75
CA MET A 7 -0.42 -5.62 -5.51
C MET A 7 0.37 -5.88 -6.78
N ARG A 8 1.21 -4.92 -7.15
CA ARG A 8 2.27 -5.08 -8.14
C ARG A 8 3.56 -4.56 -7.55
N LEU A 9 4.63 -5.32 -7.78
CA LEU A 9 5.98 -5.00 -7.34
C LEU A 9 6.91 -5.31 -8.52
N TRP A 10 7.73 -4.33 -8.90
CA TRP A 10 8.76 -4.49 -9.91
C TRP A 10 10.11 -4.21 -9.29
N GLN A 11 11.14 -4.93 -9.75
CA GLN A 11 12.52 -4.72 -9.30
C GLN A 11 13.32 -4.11 -10.46
N TYR A 12 13.86 -2.92 -10.24
CA TYR A 12 14.77 -2.24 -11.13
C TYR A 12 16.18 -2.29 -10.54
N PRO A 13 17.13 -2.96 -11.20
CA PRO A 13 18.50 -3.09 -10.68
C PRO A 13 19.27 -1.77 -10.63
N HIS A 14 18.72 -0.69 -11.21
CA HIS A 14 19.39 0.60 -11.28
C HIS A 14 18.46 1.80 -11.04
N VAL A 15 19.08 2.79 -10.40
CA VAL A 15 18.78 4.21 -10.27
C VAL A 15 17.83 4.63 -9.15
N LYS A 16 18.38 5.47 -8.24
CA LYS A 16 17.73 6.28 -7.19
C LYS A 16 17.09 5.54 -6.02
N ALA A 17 17.92 5.13 -5.06
CA ALA A 17 17.49 4.49 -3.80
C ALA A 17 16.42 5.28 -3.02
N THR A 18 16.36 6.60 -3.17
CA THR A 18 15.33 7.44 -2.56
C THR A 18 13.94 7.25 -3.20
N GLU A 19 13.91 7.07 -4.52
CA GLU A 19 12.67 6.87 -5.28
C GLU A 19 12.29 5.39 -5.27
N PHE A 20 13.25 4.50 -5.49
CA PHE A 20 13.10 3.05 -5.58
C PHE A 20 13.95 2.36 -4.51
N PRO A 21 13.51 2.37 -3.24
CA PRO A 21 14.25 1.75 -2.16
C PRO A 21 14.35 0.23 -2.38
N GLU A 22 15.53 -0.33 -2.10
CA GLU A 22 15.86 -1.73 -2.42
C GLU A 22 15.70 -2.07 -3.93
N GLY A 23 15.64 -1.06 -4.80
CA GLY A 23 15.38 -1.23 -6.23
C GLY A 23 13.91 -1.53 -6.55
N TYR A 24 12.98 -1.38 -5.61
CA TYR A 24 11.57 -1.71 -5.85
C TYR A 24 10.74 -0.52 -6.32
N GLN A 25 9.93 -0.75 -7.34
CA GLN A 25 8.74 0.04 -7.62
C GLN A 25 7.49 -0.71 -7.17
N LEU A 26 6.64 -0.05 -6.41
CA LEU A 26 5.42 -0.58 -5.84
C LEU A 26 4.20 0.15 -6.44
N SER A 27 3.11 -0.60 -6.59
CA SER A 27 1.79 -0.08 -6.93
C SER A 27 0.75 -0.95 -6.23
N TRP A 28 0.42 -0.62 -4.99
CA TRP A 28 -0.47 -1.41 -4.15
C TRP A 28 -1.74 -0.64 -3.84
N ILE A 29 -2.90 -1.26 -4.10
CA ILE A 29 -4.20 -0.60 -4.01
C ILE A 29 -5.12 -1.39 -3.09
N VAL A 30 -5.75 -0.68 -2.15
CA VAL A 30 -6.89 -1.17 -1.37
C VAL A 30 -8.12 -0.37 -1.77
N PHE A 31 -9.17 -1.04 -2.24
CA PHE A 31 -10.48 -0.42 -2.47
C PHE A 31 -11.34 -0.52 -1.21
N LYS A 32 -11.96 0.59 -0.78
CA LYS A 32 -12.95 0.55 0.29
C LYS A 32 -14.25 -0.06 -0.24
N LEU A 33 -14.89 -0.91 0.58
CA LEU A 33 -16.08 -1.68 0.16
C LEU A 33 -17.29 -0.81 -0.15
N ILE A 34 -17.49 0.22 0.68
CA ILE A 34 -18.68 1.07 0.64
C ILE A 34 -18.65 1.97 -0.60
N ASN A 35 -17.45 2.37 -1.02
CA ASN A 35 -17.26 3.22 -2.18
C ASN A 35 -15.97 2.84 -2.89
N LYS A 36 -16.08 2.19 -4.06
CA LYS A 36 -14.90 1.81 -4.88
C LYS A 36 -14.10 3.02 -5.39
N ARG A 37 -14.66 4.23 -5.32
CA ARG A 37 -13.92 5.47 -5.61
C ARG A 37 -12.96 5.81 -4.47
N GLU A 38 -13.29 5.41 -3.25
CA GLU A 38 -12.38 5.52 -2.11
C GLU A 38 -11.38 4.38 -2.14
N ARG A 39 -10.11 4.75 -2.30
CA ARG A 39 -9.00 3.81 -2.34
C ARG A 39 -7.82 4.40 -1.60
N VAL A 40 -7.01 3.51 -1.05
CA VAL A 40 -5.65 3.86 -0.64
C VAL A 40 -4.70 3.25 -1.67
N LEU A 41 -3.91 4.09 -2.33
CA LEU A 41 -2.87 3.68 -3.26
C LEU A 41 -1.54 3.97 -2.62
N PHE A 42 -0.70 2.95 -2.47
CA PHE A 42 0.72 3.11 -2.19
C PHE A 42 1.45 3.03 -3.53
N ASP A 43 2.34 3.97 -3.79
CA ASP A 43 3.16 3.98 -4.99
C ASP A 43 4.49 4.72 -4.80
N ASN A 44 5.37 4.51 -5.77
CA ASN A 44 6.56 5.30 -6.02
C ASN A 44 6.83 5.31 -7.52
N HIS A 45 7.49 6.36 -8.00
CA HIS A 45 7.80 6.51 -9.41
C HIS A 45 8.95 7.51 -9.59
N VAL A 46 9.42 7.64 -10.83
CA VAL A 46 10.51 8.56 -11.14
C VAL A 46 10.17 9.97 -10.68
N GLY A 47 11.09 10.61 -9.98
CA GLY A 47 10.95 11.94 -9.40
C GLY A 47 10.22 11.97 -8.05
N LYS A 48 9.82 10.82 -7.48
CA LYS A 48 9.00 10.81 -6.27
C LYS A 48 9.26 9.62 -5.34
N PRO A 49 9.61 9.88 -4.06
CA PRO A 49 9.81 8.82 -3.08
C PRO A 49 8.50 8.10 -2.74
N PRO A 50 8.58 6.97 -2.01
CA PRO A 50 7.41 6.23 -1.56
C PRO A 50 6.37 7.12 -0.87
N HIS A 51 5.14 7.03 -1.35
CA HIS A 51 4.01 7.80 -0.83
C HIS A 51 2.74 6.96 -0.92
N TYR A 52 1.71 7.45 -0.24
CA TYR A 52 0.36 6.94 -0.44
C TYR A 52 -0.64 8.07 -0.68
N HIS A 53 -1.70 7.71 -1.39
CA HIS A 53 -2.87 8.53 -1.64
C HIS A 53 -4.01 8.00 -0.79
N ASP A 54 -4.58 8.82 0.08
CA ASP A 54 -5.84 8.54 0.77
C ASP A 54 -6.87 9.59 0.34
N ASN A 55 -7.84 9.17 -0.48
CA ASN A 55 -8.89 10.04 -1.00
C ASN A 55 -8.35 11.38 -1.56
N GLU A 56 -7.33 11.29 -2.43
CA GLU A 56 -6.63 12.43 -3.10
C GLU A 56 -5.60 13.18 -2.25
N LYS A 57 -5.50 12.89 -0.95
CA LYS A 57 -4.40 13.42 -0.14
C LYS A 57 -3.16 12.56 -0.28
N GLU A 58 -2.07 13.21 -0.65
CA GLU A 58 -0.76 12.60 -0.77
C GLU A 58 0.04 12.71 0.53
N VAL A 59 0.66 11.60 0.93
CA VAL A 59 1.52 11.55 2.11
C VAL A 59 2.75 10.68 1.82
N PHE A 60 3.93 11.25 2.00
CA PHE A 60 5.19 10.52 1.90
C PHE A 60 5.45 9.66 3.13
N PHE A 61 6.08 8.51 2.93
CA PHE A 61 6.50 7.65 4.03
C PHE A 61 7.96 7.22 3.88
N THR A 62 8.63 7.02 5.01
CA THR A 62 9.98 6.46 5.02
C THR A 62 9.90 4.95 4.77
N TRP A 63 10.53 4.51 3.69
CA TRP A 63 10.73 3.08 3.46
C TRP A 63 11.80 2.53 4.41
N LYS A 64 11.43 1.55 5.21
CA LYS A 64 12.37 0.84 6.11
C LYS A 64 12.86 -0.46 5.48
N SER A 65 11.91 -1.28 5.02
CA SER A 65 12.14 -2.48 4.24
C SER A 65 10.88 -2.85 3.47
N LEU A 66 10.97 -3.75 2.49
CA LEU A 66 9.79 -4.36 1.86
C LEU A 66 8.84 -4.95 2.91
N LEU A 67 9.36 -5.78 3.82
CA LEU A 67 8.57 -6.45 4.86
C LEU A 67 7.82 -5.46 5.78
N GLU A 68 8.48 -4.39 6.23
CA GLU A 68 7.84 -3.38 7.07
C GLU A 68 6.78 -2.58 6.30
N THR A 69 7.02 -2.34 5.01
CA THR A 69 6.07 -1.64 4.14
C THR A 69 4.83 -2.51 3.89
N GLU A 70 4.99 -3.81 3.64
CA GLU A 70 3.87 -4.77 3.54
C GLU A 70 3.06 -4.86 4.83
N LYS A 71 3.72 -4.86 6.00
CA LYS A 71 3.03 -4.80 7.30
C LYS A 71 2.25 -3.50 7.46
N CYS A 72 2.80 -2.37 7.04
CA CYS A 72 2.12 -1.08 7.07
C CYS A 72 0.86 -1.13 6.19
N PHE A 73 1.00 -1.56 4.94
CA PHE A 73 -0.11 -1.73 4.01
C PHE A 73 -1.21 -2.66 4.55
N SER A 74 -0.81 -3.79 5.15
CA SER A 74 -1.74 -4.74 5.78
C SER A 74 -2.46 -4.12 6.99
N LYS A 75 -1.77 -3.32 7.81
CA LYS A 75 -2.42 -2.57 8.90
C LYS A 75 -3.42 -1.55 8.38
N TRP A 76 -3.16 -0.89 7.25
CA TRP A 76 -4.13 -0.01 6.60
C TRP A 76 -5.35 -0.77 6.10
N PHE A 77 -5.12 -1.96 5.51
CA PHE A 77 -6.19 -2.88 5.14
C PHE A 77 -7.06 -3.27 6.34
N ILE A 78 -6.46 -3.58 7.49
CA ILE A 78 -7.14 -4.01 8.74
C ILE A 78 -7.75 -2.82 9.51
N LYS A 79 -7.11 -1.65 9.59
CA LYS A 79 -7.66 -0.49 10.31
C LYS A 79 -8.88 0.10 9.62
N ASN A 80 -8.91 0.08 8.30
CA ASN A 80 -10.11 0.41 7.55
C ASN A 80 -11.16 -0.73 7.61
N LEU A 81 -10.89 -1.84 8.30
CA LEU A 81 -11.74 -3.03 8.54
C LEU A 81 -12.40 -3.01 9.93
N VAL A 82 -12.47 -1.89 10.66
CA VAL A 82 -13.40 -1.80 11.81
C VAL A 82 -14.81 -1.81 11.21
N ILE A 83 -15.45 -2.95 10.91
CA ILE A 83 -15.93 -4.00 11.81
C ILE A 83 -15.21 -5.35 11.58
N LEU A 84 -14.41 -5.78 12.56
CA LEU A 84 -13.96 -7.17 12.68
C LEU A 84 -14.94 -7.89 13.61
N ILE A 85 -15.95 -8.57 13.06
CA ILE A 85 -16.57 -9.67 13.80
C ILE A 85 -15.57 -10.81 13.77
N MET A 86 -15.02 -11.12 14.94
CA MET A 86 -14.39 -12.41 15.19
C MET A 86 -15.46 -13.49 15.00
N SER A 87 -15.26 -14.39 14.04
CA SER A 87 -15.77 -15.74 14.14
C SER A 87 -14.68 -16.68 13.65
N SER A 88 -14.06 -17.35 14.62
CA SER A 88 -13.38 -18.62 14.45
C SER A 88 -14.31 -19.64 13.80
N TYR A 89 -13.82 -20.36 12.80
CA TYR A 89 -14.23 -21.75 12.56
C TYR A 89 -13.00 -22.56 12.17
N GLU A 90 -13.05 -23.80 12.63
CA GLU A 90 -12.01 -24.83 12.79
C GLU A 90 -11.20 -25.16 11.53
#